data_AF-A0A9J5XP89-F1
#
_entry.id   AF-A0A9J5XP89-F1
#
_cell.length_a   1.000
_cell.length_b   1.000
_cell.length_c   1.000
_cell.angle_alpha   90.00
_cell.angle_beta   90.00
_cell.angle_gamma   90.00
#
_symmetry.space_group_name_H-M   'P 1'
#
loop_
_entity.id
_entity.type
_entity.pdbx_description
1 polymer ?
#
loop_
_entity_poly.entity_id
_entity_poly.type
_entity_poly.pdbx_seq_one_letter_code
_entity_poly.pdbx_strand_id
1 'polypeptide(L)'
;MENAPQFLFVETFCYLRRSGKLKLQFVSLDMEGRNEDLYTITHYPDRQIHSSHWTVSAGLVCLSTDCRIYLCNPAIHQLRELPNCSPSAIPRYEHFGFGYLHSKKEYKVVRFFYIGPPCTLPVDVVLTQLRCEVFTLNSGGILNSRWKEIAEQPPYHPIFPGVLVMYWLAKDKVVYYGQPRDMSFEFENEKFISISCPSAFVDFQGLDLMDLKGTVCLPDYANFLKSSILDLWILKDKVSCRWAKEYSINLGIRFNPEELGCFYSSWNEEIIFRQQLGVMMVVFFYDIKTKCFRQVERHGKGPYHIYWKTLFSLGS
;
A
#
# COMPACT_ATOMS: atom_id res chain seq x y z
N MET A 1 -21.55 13.80 -10.49
CA MET A 1 -21.69 12.44 -9.94
C MET A 1 -20.33 12.03 -9.44
N GLU A 2 -20.13 11.95 -8.14
CA GLU A 2 -18.92 11.33 -7.59
C GLU A 2 -18.96 9.85 -7.98
N ASN A 3 -17.88 9.34 -8.57
CA ASN A 3 -17.79 7.93 -8.93
C ASN A 3 -17.83 7.11 -7.63
N ALA A 4 -18.71 6.12 -7.56
CA ALA A 4 -18.75 5.20 -6.42
C ALA A 4 -17.41 4.43 -6.31
N PRO A 5 -16.93 4.13 -5.10
CA PRO A 5 -15.76 3.31 -4.92
C PRO A 5 -15.99 1.89 -5.41
N GLN A 6 -14.92 1.28 -5.88
CA GLN A 6 -14.87 -0.10 -6.34
C GLN A 6 -13.63 -0.76 -5.75
N PHE A 7 -13.63 -2.08 -5.65
CA PHE A 7 -12.39 -2.82 -5.47
C PHE A 7 -11.70 -2.96 -6.80
N LEU A 8 -10.46 -2.52 -6.89
CA LEU A 8 -9.61 -2.82 -8.02
C LEU A 8 -8.82 -4.09 -7.75
N PHE A 9 -8.70 -4.91 -8.77
CA PHE A 9 -7.84 -6.09 -8.82
C PHE A 9 -6.93 -5.98 -10.03
N VAL A 10 -5.71 -6.47 -9.88
CA VAL A 10 -4.73 -6.55 -10.96
C VAL A 10 -4.41 -8.03 -11.19
N GLU A 11 -4.78 -8.51 -12.37
CA GLU A 11 -4.67 -9.91 -12.75
C GLU A 11 -3.66 -10.08 -13.89
N THR A 12 -2.91 -11.18 -13.83
CA THR A 12 -1.93 -11.53 -14.85
C THR A 12 -2.30 -12.84 -15.52
N PHE A 13 -2.29 -12.88 -16.85
CA PHE A 13 -2.60 -14.08 -17.61
C PHE A 13 -1.60 -14.34 -18.75
N CYS A 14 -1.22 -15.61 -18.95
CA CYS A 14 -0.58 -16.08 -20.18
C CYS A 14 -1.64 -16.25 -21.27
N TYR A 15 -1.67 -15.40 -22.30
CA TYR A 15 -2.67 -15.52 -23.37
C TYR A 15 -2.14 -16.19 -24.64
N LEU A 16 -0.81 -16.33 -24.79
CA LEU A 16 -0.18 -17.11 -25.86
C LEU A 16 0.88 -18.05 -25.27
N ARG A 17 0.48 -19.31 -25.00
CA ARG A 17 1.36 -20.34 -24.39
C ARG A 17 2.67 -20.55 -25.15
N ARG A 18 2.68 -20.36 -26.47
CA ARG A 18 3.88 -20.56 -27.32
C ARG A 18 4.84 -19.37 -27.36
N SER A 19 4.36 -18.15 -27.07
CA SER A 19 5.20 -16.93 -27.12
C SER A 19 5.54 -16.36 -25.74
N GLY A 20 5.01 -16.93 -24.65
CA GLY A 20 5.21 -16.41 -23.29
C GLY A 20 4.69 -15.00 -23.08
N LYS A 21 3.75 -14.53 -23.93
CA LYS A 21 3.18 -13.18 -23.81
C LYS A 21 2.14 -13.16 -22.71
N LEU A 22 2.34 -12.23 -21.77
CA LEU A 22 1.49 -12.00 -20.62
C LEU A 22 0.58 -10.80 -20.91
N LYS A 23 -0.62 -10.79 -20.32
CA LYS A 23 -1.49 -9.62 -20.25
C LYS A 23 -1.68 -9.23 -18.80
N LEU A 24 -1.70 -7.92 -18.55
CA LEU A 24 -2.08 -7.32 -17.27
C LEU A 24 -3.51 -6.79 -17.39
N GLN A 25 -4.40 -7.22 -16.52
CA GLN A 25 -5.82 -6.85 -16.56
C GLN A 25 -6.23 -6.19 -15.25
N PHE A 26 -6.78 -4.99 -15.36
CA PHE A 26 -7.37 -4.23 -14.27
C PHE A 26 -8.87 -4.54 -14.27
N VAL A 27 -9.33 -5.20 -13.21
CA VAL A 27 -10.74 -5.57 -13.02
C VAL A 27 -11.25 -4.82 -11.81
N SER A 28 -12.42 -4.20 -11.94
CA SER A 28 -13.13 -3.63 -10.80
C SER A 28 -14.30 -4.49 -10.37
N LEU A 29 -14.55 -4.53 -9.07
CA LEU A 29 -15.75 -5.09 -8.45
C LEU A 29 -16.43 -3.96 -7.70
N ASP A 30 -17.67 -3.64 -8.03
CA ASP A 30 -18.42 -2.67 -7.22
C ASP A 30 -18.84 -3.26 -5.86
N MET A 31 -19.38 -2.40 -4.99
CA MET A 31 -19.74 -2.79 -3.62
C MET A 31 -20.92 -3.77 -3.55
N GLU A 32 -21.61 -4.01 -4.67
CA GLU A 32 -22.69 -4.98 -4.83
C GLU A 32 -22.25 -6.28 -5.52
N GLY A 33 -20.98 -6.39 -5.93
CA GLY A 33 -20.41 -7.59 -6.52
C GLY A 33 -20.47 -7.69 -8.04
N ARG A 34 -20.76 -6.61 -8.76
CA ARG A 34 -20.69 -6.59 -10.23
C ARG A 34 -19.25 -6.34 -10.66
N ASN A 35 -18.75 -7.20 -11.55
CA ASN A 35 -17.42 -7.07 -12.14
C ASN A 35 -17.47 -6.19 -13.41
N GLU A 36 -16.45 -5.38 -13.59
CA GLU A 36 -16.21 -4.57 -14.79
C GLU A 36 -14.72 -4.65 -15.16
N ASP A 37 -14.43 -5.03 -16.40
CA ASP A 37 -13.09 -4.96 -16.97
C ASP A 37 -12.74 -3.50 -17.27
N LEU A 38 -11.80 -2.93 -16.51
CA LEU A 38 -11.42 -1.52 -16.64
C LEU A 38 -10.40 -1.30 -17.73
N TYR A 39 -9.31 -2.08 -17.73
CA TYR A 39 -8.22 -1.86 -18.67
C TYR A 39 -7.40 -3.13 -18.84
N THR A 40 -7.03 -3.46 -20.08
CA THR A 40 -6.15 -4.59 -20.37
C THR A 40 -4.92 -4.11 -21.13
N ILE A 41 -3.75 -4.51 -20.65
CA ILE A 41 -2.46 -4.18 -21.24
C ILE A 41 -1.83 -5.46 -21.76
N THR A 42 -1.57 -5.49 -23.07
CA THR A 42 -0.97 -6.64 -23.77
C THR A 42 0.46 -6.36 -24.24
N HIS A 43 0.87 -5.09 -24.21
CA HIS A 43 2.17 -4.63 -24.66
C HIS A 43 2.76 -3.68 -23.63
N TYR A 44 3.78 -4.15 -22.91
CA TYR A 44 4.63 -3.35 -22.04
C TYR A 44 6.06 -3.94 -22.08
N PRO A 45 7.09 -3.10 -21.91
CA PRO A 45 8.47 -3.53 -22.10
C PRO A 45 8.97 -4.44 -20.97
N ASP A 46 8.40 -4.32 -19.77
CA ASP A 46 8.92 -4.94 -18.57
C ASP A 46 8.17 -6.22 -18.18
N ARG A 47 8.86 -7.36 -18.32
CA ARG A 47 8.32 -8.68 -17.98
C ARG A 47 8.13 -8.89 -16.48
N GLN A 48 8.68 -8.03 -15.63
CA GLN A 48 8.56 -8.14 -14.16
C GLN A 48 7.29 -7.48 -13.62
N ILE A 49 6.54 -6.73 -14.43
CA ILE A 49 5.32 -6.01 -13.99
C ILE A 49 4.23 -6.94 -13.42
N HIS A 50 4.39 -8.25 -13.57
CA HIS A 50 3.47 -9.26 -13.03
C HIS A 50 3.75 -9.65 -11.59
N SER A 51 4.99 -9.45 -11.17
CA SER A 51 5.44 -9.69 -9.80
C SER A 51 5.49 -8.38 -9.00
N SER A 52 5.03 -7.28 -9.59
CA SER A 52 5.13 -5.95 -9.00
C SER A 52 4.24 -5.80 -7.78
N HIS A 53 4.77 -5.18 -6.74
CA HIS A 53 3.95 -4.55 -5.72
C HIS A 53 3.16 -3.40 -6.34
N TRP A 54 1.90 -3.26 -5.94
CA TRP A 54 1.07 -2.16 -6.41
C TRP A 54 0.22 -1.57 -5.30
N THR A 55 -0.14 -0.32 -5.48
CA THR A 55 -1.02 0.41 -4.56
C THR A 55 -1.85 1.44 -5.32
N VAL A 56 -2.92 1.90 -4.71
CA VAL A 56 -3.87 2.85 -5.30
C VAL A 56 -3.98 4.07 -4.43
N SER A 57 -4.04 5.24 -5.06
CA SER A 57 -4.40 6.47 -4.38
C SER A 57 -5.13 7.40 -5.33
N ALA A 58 -6.25 7.96 -4.88
CA ALA A 58 -7.10 8.90 -5.62
C ALA A 58 -7.29 8.53 -7.11
N GLY A 59 -7.52 7.24 -7.38
CA GLY A 59 -7.82 6.72 -8.72
C GLY A 59 -6.64 6.43 -9.64
N LEU A 60 -5.40 6.64 -9.19
CA LEU A 60 -4.22 6.16 -9.90
C LEU A 60 -3.67 4.90 -9.24
N VAL A 61 -3.07 4.03 -10.04
CA VAL A 61 -2.38 2.82 -9.61
C VAL A 61 -0.88 3.03 -9.81
N CYS A 62 -0.10 2.77 -8.77
CA CYS A 62 1.36 2.73 -8.87
C CYS A 62 1.82 1.27 -8.83
N LEU A 63 2.59 0.84 -9.83
CA LEU A 63 3.17 -0.49 -9.95
C LEU A 63 4.69 -0.35 -9.86
N SER A 64 5.34 -1.13 -9.00
CA SER A 64 6.81 -1.13 -8.86
C SER A 64 7.40 -2.49 -9.20
N THR A 65 8.41 -2.51 -10.06
CA THR A 65 9.25 -3.67 -10.37
C THR A 65 10.66 -3.48 -9.81
N ASP A 66 11.57 -4.45 -10.02
CA ASP A 66 12.93 -4.39 -9.46
C ASP A 66 13.69 -3.15 -9.95
N CYS A 67 13.28 -2.62 -11.11
CA CYS A 67 14.01 -1.59 -11.84
C CYS A 67 13.18 -0.36 -12.18
N ARG A 68 11.84 -0.44 -12.15
CA ARG A 68 10.97 0.58 -12.76
C ARG A 68 9.72 0.81 -11.95
N ILE A 69 9.19 2.03 -12.05
CA ILE A 69 7.92 2.41 -11.46
C ILE A 69 7.00 2.86 -12.59
N TYR A 70 5.77 2.35 -12.59
CA TYR A 70 4.73 2.73 -13.53
C TYR A 70 3.57 3.35 -12.79
N LEU A 71 3.01 4.40 -13.39
CA LEU A 71 1.70 4.90 -13.03
C LEU A 71 0.69 4.46 -14.09
N CYS A 72 -0.45 3.99 -13.62
CA CYS A 72 -1.58 3.59 -14.46
C CYS A 72 -2.82 4.36 -14.03
N ASN A 73 -3.55 4.90 -15.00
CA ASN A 73 -4.94 5.29 -14.83
C ASN A 73 -5.81 4.30 -15.62
N PRO A 74 -6.40 3.29 -14.94
CA PRO A 74 -7.27 2.32 -15.60
C PRO A 74 -8.54 2.94 -16.18
N ALA A 75 -9.06 4.05 -15.65
CA ALA A 75 -10.31 4.66 -16.13
C ALA A 75 -10.17 5.31 -17.51
N ILE A 76 -8.98 5.74 -17.89
CA ILE A 76 -8.68 6.39 -19.18
C ILE A 76 -7.64 5.62 -20.00
N HIS A 77 -7.38 4.36 -19.63
CA HIS A 77 -6.49 3.44 -20.35
C HIS A 77 -5.07 3.97 -20.58
N GLN A 78 -4.47 4.58 -19.54
CA GLN A 78 -3.10 5.10 -19.61
C GLN A 78 -2.18 4.31 -18.68
N LEU A 79 -1.04 3.87 -19.21
CA LEU A 79 0.10 3.34 -18.45
C LEU A 79 1.35 4.13 -18.86
N ARG A 80 2.10 4.63 -17.88
CA ARG A 80 3.34 5.37 -18.12
C ARG A 80 4.42 4.95 -17.14
N GLU A 81 5.62 4.75 -17.67
CA GLU A 81 6.83 4.59 -16.88
C GLU A 81 7.26 5.95 -16.33
N LEU A 82 7.64 5.99 -15.05
CA LEU A 82 8.27 7.16 -14.47
C LEU A 82 9.72 7.29 -14.97
N PRO A 83 10.29 8.51 -14.99
CA PRO A 83 11.70 8.69 -15.30
C PRO A 83 12.59 7.84 -14.40
N ASN A 84 13.77 7.48 -14.90
CA ASN A 84 14.76 6.72 -14.12
C ASN A 84 15.02 7.41 -12.77
N CYS A 85 14.94 6.61 -11.72
CA CYS A 85 15.20 7.00 -10.35
C CYS A 85 16.69 6.78 -10.00
N SER A 86 17.10 7.20 -8.81
CA SER A 86 18.49 7.06 -8.38
C SER A 86 18.87 5.58 -8.21
N PRO A 87 20.05 5.13 -8.68
CA PRO A 87 20.44 3.73 -8.55
C PRO A 87 20.59 3.36 -7.07
N SER A 88 20.12 2.16 -6.69
CA SER A 88 20.30 1.61 -5.35
C SER A 88 21.51 0.68 -5.32
N ALA A 89 22.35 0.80 -4.29
CA ALA A 89 23.46 -0.10 -4.03
C ALA A 89 23.01 -1.53 -3.64
N ILE A 90 21.75 -1.66 -3.19
CA ILE A 90 21.12 -2.94 -2.90
C ILE A 90 20.16 -3.27 -4.04
N PRO A 91 20.47 -4.28 -4.87
CA PRO A 91 19.57 -4.76 -5.90
C PRO A 91 18.25 -5.24 -5.29
N ARG A 92 17.12 -4.99 -5.96
CA ARG A 92 15.76 -5.43 -5.54
C ARG A 92 15.24 -4.83 -4.24
N TYR A 93 15.85 -3.73 -3.77
CA TYR A 93 15.31 -2.99 -2.64
C TYR A 93 14.15 -2.10 -3.12
N GLU A 94 12.92 -2.55 -2.87
CA GLU A 94 11.68 -1.96 -3.41
C GLU A 94 10.79 -1.38 -2.30
N HIS A 95 11.29 -0.39 -1.55
CA HIS A 95 10.44 0.33 -0.60
C HIS A 95 10.00 1.64 -1.21
N PHE A 96 8.71 1.72 -1.53
CA PHE A 96 8.07 2.95 -1.99
C PHE A 96 6.78 3.22 -1.23
N GLY A 97 6.30 4.45 -1.36
CA GLY A 97 4.94 4.85 -1.02
C GLY A 97 4.39 5.69 -2.16
N PHE A 98 3.08 5.63 -2.37
CA PHE A 98 2.45 6.38 -3.46
C PHE A 98 1.11 6.95 -3.07
N GLY A 99 0.88 8.23 -3.35
CA GLY A 99 -0.46 8.74 -3.44
C GLY A 99 -0.65 10.24 -3.37
N TYR A 100 -1.82 10.68 -2.88
CA TYR A 100 -2.36 11.98 -3.27
C TYR A 100 -2.40 13.01 -2.14
N LEU A 101 -1.86 14.19 -2.42
CA LEU A 101 -1.92 15.37 -1.57
C LEU A 101 -3.04 16.30 -2.04
N HIS A 102 -4.17 16.28 -1.32
CA HIS A 102 -5.37 17.03 -1.69
C HIS A 102 -5.19 18.55 -1.69
N SER A 103 -4.42 19.11 -0.75
CA SER A 103 -4.17 20.55 -0.60
C SER A 103 -3.53 21.17 -1.84
N LYS A 104 -2.54 20.46 -2.41
CA LYS A 104 -1.79 20.88 -3.61
C LYS A 104 -2.31 20.26 -4.90
N LYS A 105 -3.20 19.25 -4.81
CA LYS A 105 -3.71 18.46 -5.93
C LYS A 105 -2.61 17.74 -6.71
N GLU A 106 -1.71 17.10 -5.98
CA GLU A 106 -0.52 16.45 -6.53
C GLU A 106 -0.45 15.00 -6.06
N TYR A 107 -0.01 14.11 -6.94
CA TYR A 107 0.42 12.78 -6.54
C TYR A 107 1.90 12.80 -6.19
N LYS A 108 2.31 12.03 -5.20
CA LYS A 108 3.70 11.83 -4.85
C LYS A 108 4.04 10.34 -4.79
N VAL A 109 5.18 9.99 -5.34
CA VAL A 109 5.83 8.69 -5.16
C VAL A 109 7.06 8.94 -4.30
N VAL A 110 7.12 8.30 -3.15
CA VAL A 110 8.29 8.29 -2.26
C VAL A 110 9.04 6.99 -2.53
N ARG A 111 10.36 7.08 -2.72
CA ARG A 111 11.21 5.90 -2.92
C ARG A 111 12.41 5.96 -1.98
N PHE A 112 12.70 4.83 -1.34
CA PHE A 112 13.89 4.64 -0.53
C PHE A 112 14.96 3.88 -1.30
N PHE A 113 16.22 4.27 -1.14
CA PHE A 113 17.35 3.62 -1.82
C PHE A 113 18.64 3.75 -1.00
N TYR A 114 19.62 2.90 -1.31
CA TYR A 114 20.92 2.92 -0.65
C TYR A 114 22.01 3.49 -1.56
N ILE A 115 22.90 4.32 -1.02
CA ILE A 115 24.09 4.82 -1.72
C ILE A 115 25.33 4.09 -1.26
N GLY A 116 26.12 3.50 -2.14
CA GLY A 116 27.40 2.91 -1.75
C GLY A 116 27.90 1.86 -2.73
N PRO A 117 29.11 1.31 -2.51
CA PRO A 117 29.59 0.17 -3.28
C PRO A 117 28.67 -1.04 -3.07
N PRO A 118 28.26 -1.74 -4.14
CA PRO A 118 27.47 -2.95 -4.01
C PRO A 118 28.14 -3.98 -3.09
N CYS A 119 27.36 -4.56 -2.18
CA CYS A 119 27.68 -5.82 -1.49
C CYS A 119 28.94 -5.90 -0.60
N THR A 120 29.43 -4.81 0.02
CA THR A 120 30.67 -4.86 0.83
C THR A 120 30.57 -4.34 2.26
N LEU A 121 29.38 -3.98 2.76
CA LEU A 121 29.27 -3.25 4.02
C LEU A 121 28.61 -4.07 5.13
N PRO A 122 29.15 -4.03 6.38
CA PRO A 122 28.45 -4.52 7.56
C PRO A 122 27.05 -3.89 7.65
N VAL A 123 26.06 -4.64 8.16
CA VAL A 123 24.65 -4.21 8.26
C VAL A 123 24.51 -2.81 8.90
N ASP A 124 25.38 -2.49 9.86
CA ASP A 124 25.36 -1.22 10.59
C ASP A 124 25.76 -0.01 9.72
N VAL A 125 26.62 -0.21 8.71
CA VAL A 125 27.07 0.84 7.78
C VAL A 125 26.04 1.08 6.67
N VAL A 126 25.33 0.03 6.26
CA VAL A 126 24.27 0.06 5.23
C VAL A 126 23.21 1.12 5.57
N LEU A 127 22.86 1.29 6.84
CA LEU A 127 21.75 2.17 7.25
C LEU A 127 22.06 3.67 7.20
N THR A 128 23.33 4.08 7.33
CA THR A 128 23.75 5.49 7.13
C THR A 128 23.63 5.93 5.67
N GLN A 129 23.50 4.97 4.76
CA GLN A 129 23.43 5.16 3.32
C GLN A 129 22.00 5.15 2.79
N LEU A 130 21.01 4.89 3.64
CA LEU A 130 19.61 5.00 3.27
C LEU A 130 19.29 6.46 2.92
N ARG A 131 18.70 6.66 1.75
CA ARG A 131 18.21 7.93 1.21
C ARG A 131 16.77 7.78 0.77
N CYS A 132 16.16 8.94 0.54
CA CYS A 132 14.80 9.08 0.09
C CYS A 132 14.74 10.07 -1.05
N GLU A 133 13.96 9.76 -2.07
CA GLU A 133 13.61 10.69 -3.13
C GLU A 133 12.11 10.69 -3.38
N VAL A 134 11.60 11.84 -3.83
CA VAL A 134 10.18 12.05 -4.09
C VAL A 134 10.00 12.46 -5.54
N PHE A 135 9.10 11.79 -6.23
CA PHE A 135 8.56 12.21 -7.50
C PHE A 135 7.20 12.87 -7.27
N THR A 136 7.03 14.11 -7.71
CA THR A 136 5.75 14.83 -7.59
C THR A 136 5.14 14.96 -8.97
N LEU A 137 3.92 14.43 -9.13
CA LEU A 137 3.12 14.49 -10.34
C LEU A 137 1.94 15.46 -10.12
N ASN A 138 1.88 16.48 -10.95
CA ASN A 138 0.78 17.45 -10.99
C ASN A 138 0.08 17.42 -12.36
N SER A 139 -0.84 18.35 -12.61
CA SER A 139 -1.57 18.46 -13.88
C SER A 139 -0.69 18.67 -15.12
N GLY A 140 0.59 19.03 -14.94
CA GLY A 140 1.57 19.13 -16.02
C GLY A 140 2.07 17.79 -16.55
N GLY A 141 1.67 16.67 -15.94
CA GLY A 141 2.02 15.31 -16.39
C GLY A 141 3.45 14.90 -16.03
N ILE A 142 3.81 13.67 -16.43
CA ILE A 142 5.08 13.04 -16.03
C ILE A 142 6.29 13.75 -16.63
N LEU A 143 6.21 14.28 -17.85
CA LEU A 143 7.35 14.90 -18.55
C LEU A 143 7.89 16.17 -17.87
N ASN A 144 7.04 16.89 -17.14
CA ASN A 144 7.41 18.10 -16.42
C ASN A 144 7.82 17.82 -14.96
N SER A 145 7.85 16.55 -14.58
CA SER A 145 8.08 16.09 -13.22
C SER A 145 9.45 15.41 -13.12
N ARG A 146 10.11 15.53 -11.97
CA ARG A 146 11.44 14.94 -11.74
C ARG A 146 11.55 14.42 -10.31
N TRP A 147 12.44 13.44 -10.13
CA TRP A 147 12.84 12.99 -8.82
C TRP A 147 13.60 14.10 -8.08
N LYS A 148 13.27 14.26 -6.80
CA LYS A 148 13.93 15.19 -5.88
C LYS A 148 14.38 14.40 -4.66
N GLU A 149 15.68 14.33 -4.42
CA GLU A 149 16.22 13.76 -3.18
C GLU A 149 15.83 14.61 -1.97
N ILE A 150 15.44 13.94 -0.88
CA ILE A 150 15.14 14.55 0.41
C ILE A 150 16.43 14.58 1.22
N ALA A 151 16.86 15.79 1.57
CA ALA A 151 18.10 16.00 2.32
C ALA A 151 18.04 15.42 3.74
N GLU A 152 16.85 15.39 4.34
CA GLU A 152 16.63 14.75 5.63
C GLU A 152 16.73 13.22 5.49
N GLN A 153 17.59 12.61 6.29
CA GLN A 153 17.73 11.16 6.30
C GLN A 153 16.50 10.50 6.95
N PRO A 154 15.96 9.41 6.39
CA PRO A 154 14.92 8.63 7.04
C PRO A 154 15.30 8.26 8.48
N PRO A 155 14.40 8.43 9.47
CA PRO A 155 14.70 8.14 10.87
C PRO A 155 14.88 6.65 11.13
N TYR A 156 14.22 5.80 10.34
CA TYR A 156 14.20 4.34 10.48
C TYR A 156 14.27 3.64 9.12
N HIS A 157 14.50 2.32 9.15
CA HIS A 157 14.50 1.48 7.96
C HIS A 157 13.09 0.97 7.64
N PRO A 158 12.50 1.25 6.45
CA PRO A 158 11.19 0.73 6.10
C PRO A 158 11.24 -0.80 5.89
N ILE A 159 10.30 -1.53 6.49
CA ILE A 159 10.23 -3.00 6.43
C ILE A 159 9.25 -3.47 5.35
N PHE A 160 8.18 -2.71 5.14
CA PHE A 160 7.12 -2.99 4.19
C PHE A 160 6.87 -1.77 3.29
N PRO A 161 6.16 -1.90 2.16
CA PRO A 161 5.63 -0.75 1.44
C PRO A 161 4.73 0.12 2.33
N GLY A 162 4.65 1.42 2.05
CA GLY A 162 3.92 2.34 2.91
C GLY A 162 2.40 2.18 2.82
N VAL A 163 1.71 2.20 3.96
CA VAL A 163 0.24 2.28 4.05
C VAL A 163 -0.18 3.74 4.17
N LEU A 164 -1.39 4.05 3.67
CA LEU A 164 -1.90 5.42 3.63
C LEU A 164 -0.92 6.37 2.96
N VAL A 165 -0.07 5.81 2.08
CA VAL A 165 0.84 6.59 1.25
C VAL A 165 2.00 7.24 2.04
N MET A 166 1.93 7.19 3.37
CA MET A 166 2.69 8.05 4.26
C MET A 166 3.15 7.36 5.53
N TYR A 167 2.82 6.08 5.79
CA TYR A 167 3.22 5.40 7.01
C TYR A 167 3.91 4.09 6.70
N TRP A 168 5.08 3.87 7.27
CA TRP A 168 5.84 2.64 7.15
C TRP A 168 6.09 2.08 8.53
N LEU A 169 5.86 0.77 8.67
CA LEU A 169 6.46 -0.01 9.73
C LEU A 169 7.97 -0.01 9.51
N ALA A 170 8.70 0.35 10.55
CA ALA A 170 10.12 0.60 10.47
C ALA A 170 10.87 0.05 11.68
N LYS A 171 12.17 -0.18 11.48
CA LYS A 171 13.07 -0.70 12.51
C LYS A 171 14.13 0.32 12.90
N ASP A 172 14.50 0.26 14.18
CA ASP A 172 15.65 1.01 14.70
C ASP A 172 16.92 0.66 13.92
N LYS A 173 17.74 1.69 13.71
CA LYS A 173 18.90 1.68 12.82
C LYS A 173 20.07 0.77 13.26
N VAL A 174 19.94 -0.01 14.33
CA VAL A 174 21.11 -0.66 14.98
C VAL A 174 20.88 -2.12 15.39
N VAL A 175 19.64 -2.63 15.45
CA VAL A 175 19.43 -4.00 15.99
C VAL A 175 18.26 -4.72 15.33
N TYR A 176 18.51 -5.95 14.86
CA TYR A 176 17.47 -6.90 14.40
C TYR A 176 16.43 -7.28 15.49
N TYR A 177 16.65 -6.86 16.75
CA TYR A 177 15.85 -7.13 17.94
C TYR A 177 15.24 -5.85 18.56
N GLY A 178 15.18 -4.74 17.81
CA GLY A 178 14.57 -3.49 18.27
C GLY A 178 13.04 -3.54 18.35
N GLN A 179 12.46 -2.68 19.19
CA GLN A 179 11.01 -2.49 19.29
C GLN A 179 10.43 -2.00 17.95
N PRO A 180 9.20 -2.39 17.59
CA PRO A 180 8.50 -1.84 16.44
C PRO A 180 8.36 -0.33 16.55
N ARG A 181 8.72 0.34 15.46
CA ARG A 181 8.50 1.77 15.28
C ARG A 181 7.71 1.99 14.01
N ASP A 182 6.94 3.05 14.02
CA ASP A 182 6.30 3.57 12.83
C ASP A 182 7.06 4.83 12.40
N MET A 183 7.16 5.04 11.10
CA MET A 183 7.54 6.35 10.57
C MET A 183 6.44 6.83 9.64
N SER A 184 6.24 8.13 9.65
CA SER A 184 5.44 8.80 8.66
C SER A 184 6.26 9.74 7.79
N PHE A 185 5.86 9.93 6.55
CA PHE A 185 6.37 10.96 5.66
C PHE A 185 5.25 11.91 5.28
N GLU A 186 5.36 13.16 5.73
CA GLU A 186 4.34 14.18 5.49
C GLU A 186 4.56 14.82 4.11
N PHE A 187 3.60 14.64 3.20
CA PHE A 187 3.71 15.14 1.83
C PHE A 187 3.74 16.67 1.71
N GLU A 188 3.06 17.38 2.61
CA GLU A 188 2.95 18.84 2.56
C GLU A 188 4.33 19.51 2.67
N ASN A 189 5.11 19.05 3.64
CA ASN A 189 6.40 19.61 4.03
C ASN A 189 7.59 18.72 3.63
N GLU A 190 7.34 17.51 3.13
CA GLU A 190 8.35 16.50 2.76
C GLU A 190 9.30 16.16 3.92
N LYS A 191 8.73 15.96 5.11
CA LYS A 191 9.47 15.66 6.34
C LYS A 191 9.08 14.32 6.93
N PHE A 192 10.03 13.70 7.61
CA PHE A 192 9.77 12.50 8.36
C PHE A 192 9.24 12.83 9.76
N ILE A 193 8.30 12.00 10.23
CA ILE A 193 7.77 12.04 11.59
C ILE A 193 7.97 10.65 12.17
N SER A 194 8.66 10.57 13.30
CA SER A 194 8.80 9.33 14.07
C SER A 194 7.53 9.10 14.88
N ILE A 195 6.96 7.90 14.79
CA ILE A 195 5.77 7.51 15.54
C ILE A 195 6.10 6.23 16.32
N SER A 196 5.88 6.25 17.64
CA SER A 196 5.98 5.02 18.43
C SER A 196 4.71 4.19 18.28
N CYS A 197 4.83 2.87 18.14
CA CYS A 197 3.68 1.97 18.21
C CYS A 197 3.02 2.03 19.61
N PRO A 198 1.74 1.63 19.75
CA PRO A 198 1.12 1.53 21.07
C PRO A 198 1.90 0.57 21.99
N SER A 199 2.02 0.90 23.27
CA SER A 199 2.83 0.13 24.24
C SER A 199 2.35 -1.31 24.47
N ALA A 200 1.15 -1.65 24.00
CA ALA A 200 0.60 -3.00 24.06
C ALA A 200 1.27 -3.98 23.08
N PHE A 201 1.98 -3.47 22.08
CA PHE A 201 2.62 -4.28 21.03
C PHE A 201 4.06 -4.60 21.40
N VAL A 202 4.37 -5.90 21.47
CA VAL A 202 5.69 -6.42 21.88
C VAL A 202 6.52 -6.88 20.68
N ASP A 203 5.89 -7.17 19.54
CA ASP A 203 6.55 -7.65 18.32
C ASP A 203 5.79 -7.22 17.04
N PHE A 204 6.42 -7.41 15.87
CA PHE A 204 5.89 -7.05 14.55
C PHE A 204 4.87 -8.06 13.97
N GLN A 205 4.59 -9.16 14.67
CA GLN A 205 3.73 -10.22 14.12
C GLN A 205 2.30 -9.73 13.88
N GLY A 206 1.93 -9.68 12.60
CA GLY A 206 0.60 -9.27 12.15
C GLY A 206 0.33 -7.76 12.25
N LEU A 207 1.37 -6.95 12.38
CA LEU A 207 1.23 -5.50 12.21
C LEU A 207 1.08 -5.19 10.72
N ASP A 208 -0.15 -4.92 10.31
CA ASP A 208 -0.44 -4.20 9.07
C ASP A 208 -1.10 -2.89 9.45
N LEU A 209 -0.59 -1.79 8.93
CA LEU A 209 -1.25 -0.49 9.09
C LEU A 209 -2.52 -0.48 8.24
N MET A 210 -3.53 0.27 8.67
CA MET A 210 -4.76 0.45 7.91
C MET A 210 -5.27 1.89 7.96
N ASP A 211 -6.03 2.28 6.94
CA ASP A 211 -6.80 3.52 6.96
C ASP A 211 -8.17 3.30 7.61
N LEU A 212 -8.42 3.97 8.73
CA LEU A 212 -9.74 4.11 9.32
C LEU A 212 -10.17 5.58 9.33
N LYS A 213 -11.05 5.96 8.40
CA LYS A 213 -11.61 7.33 8.31
C LYS A 213 -10.54 8.42 8.13
N GLY A 214 -9.52 8.16 7.31
CA GLY A 214 -8.40 9.08 7.10
C GLY A 214 -7.41 9.13 8.27
N THR A 215 -7.54 8.20 9.23
CA THR A 215 -6.67 8.09 10.39
C THR A 215 -5.98 6.74 10.39
N VAL A 216 -4.71 6.71 10.79
CA VAL A 216 -3.96 5.47 10.91
C VAL A 216 -4.54 4.61 12.02
N CYS A 217 -4.75 3.34 11.69
CA CYS A 217 -5.15 2.32 12.61
C CYS A 217 -4.16 1.14 12.57
N LEU A 218 -3.94 0.55 13.73
CA LEU A 218 -3.14 -0.64 13.96
C LEU A 218 -4.03 -1.75 14.54
N PRO A 219 -4.34 -2.80 13.77
CA PRO A 219 -5.06 -3.97 14.26
C PRO A 219 -4.17 -4.85 15.16
N ASP A 220 -4.70 -5.28 16.30
CA ASP A 220 -4.03 -6.20 17.22
C ASP A 220 -4.25 -7.65 16.80
N TYR A 221 -3.49 -8.06 15.78
CA TYR A 221 -3.56 -9.42 15.25
C TYR A 221 -3.09 -10.46 16.27
N ALA A 222 -2.12 -10.12 17.12
CA ALA A 222 -1.63 -11.01 18.16
C ALA A 222 -2.73 -11.35 19.19
N ASN A 223 -3.56 -10.37 19.56
CA ASN A 223 -4.74 -10.63 20.38
C ASN A 223 -5.83 -11.39 19.62
N PHE A 224 -6.03 -11.08 18.33
CA PHE A 224 -7.01 -11.78 17.48
C PHE A 224 -6.70 -13.29 17.37
N LEU A 225 -5.44 -13.67 17.15
CA LEU A 225 -5.01 -15.08 17.13
C LEU A 225 -5.36 -15.83 18.42
N LYS A 226 -5.37 -15.15 19.58
CA LYS A 226 -5.57 -15.76 20.89
C LYS A 226 -7.03 -15.81 21.33
N SER A 227 -7.84 -14.84 20.89
CA SER A 227 -9.16 -14.58 21.47
C SER A 227 -10.29 -14.48 20.44
N SER A 228 -9.97 -14.51 19.14
CA SER A 228 -10.89 -14.17 18.04
C SER A 228 -11.48 -12.76 18.14
N ILE A 229 -10.87 -11.88 18.94
CA ILE A 229 -11.22 -10.47 19.07
C ILE A 229 -10.14 -9.63 18.42
N LEU A 230 -10.52 -8.87 17.40
CA LEU A 230 -9.64 -7.89 16.77
C LEU A 230 -9.81 -6.53 17.45
N ASP A 231 -8.79 -6.15 18.22
CA ASP A 231 -8.72 -4.82 18.81
C ASP A 231 -8.10 -3.84 17.81
N LEU A 232 -8.69 -2.65 17.67
CA LEU A 232 -8.22 -1.62 16.75
C LEU A 232 -7.71 -0.40 17.51
N TRP A 233 -6.42 -0.10 17.32
CA TRP A 233 -5.74 1.03 17.91
C TRP A 233 -5.64 2.17 16.91
N ILE A 234 -6.16 3.33 17.26
CA ILE A 234 -6.21 4.51 16.38
C ILE A 234 -5.20 5.54 16.86
N LEU A 235 -4.43 6.09 15.92
CA LEU A 235 -3.50 7.19 16.20
C LEU A 235 -4.30 8.48 16.40
N LYS A 236 -4.43 8.94 17.64
CA LYS A 236 -5.17 10.16 18.02
C LYS A 236 -4.36 11.43 17.82
N ASP A 237 -3.06 11.35 18.07
CA ASP A 237 -2.14 12.45 17.82
C ASP A 237 -0.79 11.91 17.34
N LYS A 238 -0.39 12.35 16.14
CA LYS A 238 0.89 12.00 15.52
C LYS A 238 2.08 12.66 16.24
N VAL A 239 1.90 13.84 16.83
CA VAL A 239 2.99 14.59 17.46
C VAL A 239 3.33 14.00 18.83
N SER A 240 2.32 13.80 19.68
CA SER A 240 2.53 13.16 20.98
C SER A 240 2.54 11.63 20.93
N CYS A 241 2.47 11.02 19.73
CA CYS A 241 2.36 9.57 19.51
C CYS A 241 1.28 8.90 20.36
N ARG A 242 0.12 9.55 20.51
CA ARG A 242 -0.97 9.02 21.35
C ARG A 242 -1.83 8.06 20.54
N TRP A 243 -1.84 6.82 20.99
CA TRP A 243 -2.75 5.78 20.49
C TRP A 243 -3.89 5.54 21.47
N ALA A 244 -5.06 5.22 20.95
CA ALA A 244 -6.20 4.80 21.74
C ALA A 244 -6.82 3.54 21.15
N LYS A 245 -7.11 2.55 21.98
CA LYS A 245 -7.95 1.43 21.58
C LYS A 245 -9.39 1.93 21.48
N GLU A 246 -9.95 1.96 20.27
CA GLU A 246 -11.31 2.47 20.05
C GLU A 246 -12.34 1.38 19.80
N TYR A 247 -11.93 0.30 19.14
CA TYR A 247 -12.84 -0.78 18.76
C TYR A 247 -12.29 -2.13 19.18
N SER A 248 -13.22 -3.02 19.52
CA SER A 248 -12.98 -4.43 19.81
C SER A 248 -14.03 -5.23 19.04
N ILE A 249 -13.61 -5.92 17.98
CA ILE A 249 -14.49 -6.62 17.06
C ILE A 249 -14.39 -8.12 17.34
N ASN A 250 -15.49 -8.72 17.80
CA ASN A 250 -15.55 -10.17 17.96
C ASN A 250 -15.82 -10.82 16.60
N LEU A 251 -14.78 -11.40 16.03
CA LEU A 251 -14.83 -12.14 14.76
C LEU A 251 -15.27 -13.60 14.99
N GLY A 252 -15.16 -14.10 16.22
CA GLY A 252 -15.64 -15.43 16.64
C GLY A 252 -15.03 -16.58 15.84
N ILE A 253 -15.73 -17.71 15.79
CA ILE A 253 -15.34 -18.91 15.01
C ILE A 253 -15.53 -18.70 13.50
N ARG A 254 -16.21 -17.60 13.08
CA ARG A 254 -16.53 -17.36 11.65
C ARG A 254 -15.28 -17.21 10.79
N PHE A 255 -14.19 -16.76 11.39
CA PHE A 255 -12.94 -16.50 10.72
C PHE A 255 -11.86 -17.37 11.32
N ASN A 256 -11.30 -18.28 10.53
CA ASN A 256 -10.03 -18.90 10.86
C ASN A 256 -8.97 -17.80 10.78
N PRO A 257 -8.28 -17.47 11.88
CA PRO A 257 -7.27 -16.41 11.84
C PRO A 257 -6.20 -16.68 10.78
N GLU A 258 -5.82 -17.94 10.54
CA GLU A 258 -4.82 -18.31 9.53
C GLU A 258 -5.28 -18.08 8.07
N GLU A 259 -6.59 -17.98 7.83
CA GLU A 259 -7.18 -17.77 6.49
C GLU A 259 -7.63 -16.32 6.25
N LEU A 260 -7.63 -15.49 7.30
CA LEU A 260 -7.99 -14.08 7.22
C LEU A 260 -6.77 -13.31 6.70
N GLY A 261 -6.78 -13.00 5.40
CA GLY A 261 -5.75 -12.16 4.80
C GLY A 261 -5.92 -10.71 5.22
N CYS A 262 -4.90 -10.15 5.87
CA CYS A 262 -4.87 -8.77 6.34
C CYS A 262 -4.86 -7.77 5.16
N PHE A 263 -6.03 -7.29 4.78
CA PHE A 263 -6.17 -6.03 4.04
C PHE A 263 -7.36 -5.29 4.63
N TYR A 264 -7.08 -4.59 5.71
CA TYR A 264 -8.08 -3.76 6.36
C TYR A 264 -8.10 -2.43 5.62
N SER A 265 -9.23 -2.13 5.00
CA SER A 265 -9.51 -0.79 4.50
C SER A 265 -10.88 -0.40 5.04
N SER A 266 -11.04 0.89 5.34
CA SER A 266 -12.34 1.41 5.73
C SER A 266 -13.03 2.05 4.54
N TRP A 267 -14.33 1.79 4.42
CA TRP A 267 -15.19 2.49 3.50
C TRP A 267 -16.53 2.75 4.17
N ASN A 268 -16.99 4.00 4.16
CA ASN A 268 -18.31 4.35 4.69
C ASN A 268 -18.58 3.79 6.10
N GLU A 269 -17.57 3.81 6.97
CA GLU A 269 -17.60 3.25 8.33
C GLU A 269 -17.71 1.72 8.43
N GLU A 270 -17.61 1.02 7.31
CA GLU A 270 -17.42 -0.41 7.25
C GLU A 270 -15.92 -0.75 7.20
N ILE A 271 -15.52 -1.81 7.90
CA ILE A 271 -14.20 -2.42 7.79
C ILE A 271 -14.29 -3.58 6.83
N ILE A 272 -13.39 -3.61 5.87
CA ILE A 272 -13.37 -4.62 4.83
C ILE A 272 -12.36 -5.69 5.21
N PHE A 273 -12.79 -6.95 5.18
CA PHE A 273 -11.96 -8.13 5.42
C PHE A 273 -11.94 -9.01 4.19
N ARG A 274 -10.85 -9.77 4.05
CA ARG A 274 -10.70 -10.79 3.03
C ARG A 274 -10.55 -12.16 3.67
N GLN A 275 -11.30 -13.13 3.15
CA GLN A 275 -11.04 -14.53 3.40
C GLN A 275 -10.82 -15.27 2.08
N GLN A 276 -9.77 -16.08 2.04
CA GLN A 276 -9.50 -16.95 0.91
C GLN A 276 -10.03 -18.36 1.21
N LEU A 277 -11.05 -18.79 0.48
CA LEU A 277 -11.65 -20.13 0.57
C LEU A 277 -11.30 -20.92 -0.69
N GLY A 278 -10.13 -21.56 -0.71
CA GLY A 278 -9.62 -22.27 -1.88
C GLY A 278 -9.35 -21.33 -3.06
N VAL A 279 -10.14 -21.44 -4.14
CA VAL A 279 -10.06 -20.55 -5.32
C VAL A 279 -11.03 -19.37 -5.26
N MET A 280 -11.94 -19.37 -4.30
CA MET A 280 -12.90 -18.30 -4.08
C MET A 280 -12.32 -17.30 -3.08
N MET A 281 -12.55 -16.03 -3.35
CA MET A 281 -12.30 -14.96 -2.42
C MET A 281 -13.63 -14.39 -1.94
N VAL A 282 -13.80 -14.28 -0.62
CA VAL A 282 -14.95 -13.62 -0.02
C VAL A 282 -14.49 -12.32 0.61
N VAL A 283 -15.17 -11.24 0.26
CA VAL A 283 -14.98 -9.92 0.85
C VAL A 283 -16.09 -9.70 1.86
N PHE A 284 -15.73 -9.50 3.12
CA PHE A 284 -16.68 -9.19 4.18
C PHE A 284 -16.60 -7.70 4.51
N PHE A 285 -17.75 -7.11 4.77
CA PHE A 285 -17.88 -5.74 5.24
C PHE A 285 -18.49 -5.80 6.64
N TYR A 286 -17.83 -5.17 7.58
CA TYR A 286 -18.29 -5.04 8.95
C TYR A 286 -18.65 -3.60 9.24
N ASP A 287 -19.93 -3.34 9.40
CA ASP A 287 -20.41 -2.03 9.82
C ASP A 287 -20.12 -1.85 11.33
N ILE A 288 -19.28 -0.87 11.65
CA ILE A 288 -18.85 -0.59 13.03
C ILE A 288 -20.04 -0.17 13.92
N LYS A 289 -21.02 0.53 13.36
CA LYS A 289 -22.18 1.05 14.10
C LYS A 289 -23.20 -0.04 14.38
N THR A 290 -23.59 -0.78 13.34
CA THR A 290 -24.63 -1.82 13.46
C THR A 290 -24.06 -3.15 13.97
N LYS A 291 -22.72 -3.32 13.91
CA LYS A 291 -22.00 -4.55 14.27
C LYS A 291 -22.42 -5.75 13.43
N CYS A 292 -22.89 -5.50 12.21
CA CYS A 292 -23.36 -6.50 11.28
C CYS A 292 -22.33 -6.76 10.17
N PHE A 293 -22.38 -7.97 9.63
CA PHE A 293 -21.59 -8.35 8.46
C PHE A 293 -22.49 -8.42 7.23
N ARG A 294 -21.96 -7.99 6.10
CA ARG A 294 -22.41 -8.37 4.76
C ARG A 294 -21.22 -8.89 3.96
N GLN A 295 -21.48 -9.64 2.89
CA GLN A 295 -20.42 -10.21 2.08
C GLN A 295 -20.68 -10.05 0.59
N VAL A 296 -19.59 -10.05 -0.17
CA VAL A 296 -19.58 -10.13 -1.62
C VAL A 296 -18.58 -11.21 -2.02
N GLU A 297 -18.97 -12.03 -2.99
CA GLU A 297 -18.15 -13.14 -3.47
C GLU A 297 -17.49 -12.79 -4.80
N ARG A 298 -16.24 -13.23 -4.96
CA ARG A 298 -15.50 -13.10 -6.21
C ARG A 298 -14.69 -14.36 -6.48
N HIS A 299 -14.74 -14.82 -7.72
CA HIS A 299 -13.80 -15.81 -8.21
C HIS A 299 -12.48 -15.12 -8.55
N GLY A 300 -11.39 -15.56 -7.92
CA GLY A 300 -10.07 -14.99 -8.16
C GLY A 300 -9.18 -15.06 -6.93
N LYS A 301 -7.88 -14.91 -7.19
CA LYS A 301 -6.85 -14.77 -6.16
C LYS A 301 -6.12 -13.46 -6.41
N GLY A 302 -5.75 -12.78 -5.34
CA GLY A 302 -4.88 -11.62 -5.42
C GLY A 302 -5.23 -10.54 -4.41
N PRO A 303 -4.31 -9.60 -4.19
CA PRO A 303 -4.61 -8.40 -3.43
C PRO A 303 -5.62 -7.52 -4.18
N TYR A 304 -6.24 -6.61 -3.46
CA TYR A 304 -7.12 -5.58 -4.01
C TYR A 304 -6.93 -4.27 -3.26
N HIS A 305 -7.35 -3.17 -3.86
CA HIS A 305 -7.36 -1.86 -3.23
C HIS A 305 -8.68 -1.15 -3.51
N ILE A 306 -9.10 -0.26 -2.60
CA ILE A 306 -10.23 0.64 -2.89
C ILE A 306 -9.79 1.63 -3.98
N TYR A 307 -10.64 1.79 -4.98
CA TYR A 307 -10.38 2.54 -6.19
C TYR A 307 -11.57 3.42 -6.56
N TRP A 308 -11.27 4.61 -7.08
CA TRP A 308 -12.24 5.52 -7.67
C TRP A 308 -11.79 5.88 -9.07
N LYS A 309 -12.72 5.87 -10.04
CA LYS A 309 -12.39 6.32 -11.38
C LYS A 309 -12.04 7.81 -11.36
N THR A 310 -10.91 8.16 -11.97
CA THR A 310 -10.45 9.54 -12.13
C THR A 310 -10.16 9.85 -13.59
N LEU A 311 -10.42 11.09 -14.01
CA LEU A 311 -10.06 11.60 -15.33
C LEU A 311 -8.67 12.24 -15.36
N PHE A 312 -7.89 12.09 -14.29
CA PHE A 312 -6.53 12.62 -14.22
C PHE A 312 -5.64 11.99 -15.31
N SER A 313 -5.12 12.81 -16.21
CA SER A 313 -4.22 12.36 -17.29
C SER A 313 -2.78 12.30 -16.79
N LEU A 314 -2.07 11.22 -17.12
CA LEU A 314 -0.64 11.07 -16.86
C LEU A 314 0.23 11.91 -17.83
N GLY A 315 -0.41 12.54 -18.82
CA GLY A 315 0.25 13.31 -19.88
C GLY A 315 0.54 12.49 -21.15
N SER A 316 0.80 13.22 -22.24
CA SER A 316 1.23 12.69 -23.54
C SER A 316 2.72 12.40 -23.58
#